data_AF-A0A9R0ZFP7-F1
#
_entry.id   AF-A0A9R0ZFP7-F1
#
_cell.length_a   1.000
_cell.length_b   1.000
_cell.length_c   1.000
_cell.angle_alpha   90.00
_cell.angle_beta   90.00
_cell.angle_gamma   90.00
#
_symmetry.space_group_name_H-M   'P 1'
#
loop_
_entity.id
_entity.type
_entity.pdbx_description
1 polymer ?
#
loop_
_entity_poly.entity_id
_entity_poly.type
_entity_poly.pdbx_seq_one_letter_code
_entity_poly.pdbx_strand_id
1 'polypeptide(L)'
;MNLLIQQRIEFPMSSNGYSFHLACRQWELLDKGVHKHIFNFDKDIMSLDENERVTSRGSLNVHHCDDTNMVISFTRGPFLFVFNFNPEVPYQLYRVGVDEAGEYHLS
;
A
#
# COMPACT_ATOMS: atom_id res chain seq x y z
N MET A 1 -3.86 -9.76 -1.61
CA MET A 1 -3.97 -11.19 -2.02
C MET A 1 -2.79 -11.75 -2.85
N ASN A 2 -1.83 -10.94 -3.34
CA ASN A 2 -0.67 -11.44 -4.13
C ASN A 2 0.60 -11.76 -3.31
N LEU A 3 0.56 -11.63 -1.98
CA LEU A 3 1.74 -11.76 -1.11
C LEU A 3 2.29 -13.18 -0.97
N LEU A 4 1.52 -14.17 -1.41
CA LEU A 4 1.76 -15.61 -1.21
C LEU A 4 2.20 -16.33 -2.49
N ILE A 5 2.59 -15.56 -3.51
CA ILE A 5 2.99 -16.08 -4.81
C ILE A 5 4.34 -15.45 -5.14
N GLN A 6 5.36 -16.28 -5.34
CA GLN A 6 6.67 -15.83 -5.86
C GLN A 6 6.73 -15.79 -7.39
N GLN A 7 5.81 -16.49 -8.05
CA GLN A 7 5.72 -16.56 -9.51
C GLN A 7 4.32 -16.13 -9.97
N ARG A 8 3.74 -16.86 -10.92
CA ARG A 8 2.38 -16.71 -11.41
C ARG A 8 1.48 -17.82 -10.87
N ILE A 9 0.17 -17.59 -10.89
CA ILE A 9 -0.81 -18.66 -10.68
C ILE A 9 -1.03 -19.35 -12.02
N GLU A 10 -0.86 -20.68 -12.06
CA GLU A 10 -1.28 -21.48 -13.21
C GLU A 10 -2.10 -22.67 -12.75
N PHE A 11 -3.26 -22.86 -13.39
CA PHE A 11 -4.08 -24.04 -13.20
C PHE A 11 -3.63 -25.18 -14.10
N PRO A 12 -3.94 -26.44 -13.75
CA PRO A 12 -3.72 -27.60 -14.59
C PRO A 12 -4.42 -27.45 -15.95
N MET A 13 -3.65 -27.53 -17.03
CA MET A 13 -4.13 -27.42 -18.40
C MET A 13 -3.36 -28.38 -19.31
N SER A 14 -3.91 -28.76 -20.46
CA SER A 14 -3.20 -29.63 -21.40
C SER A 14 -1.84 -29.07 -21.84
N SER A 15 -1.73 -27.75 -21.98
CA SER A 15 -0.48 -27.05 -22.33
C SER A 15 0.63 -27.15 -21.26
N ASN A 16 0.29 -27.45 -20.00
CA ASN A 16 1.24 -27.65 -18.91
C ASN A 16 1.24 -29.09 -18.37
N GLY A 17 0.70 -30.04 -19.13
CA GLY A 17 0.63 -31.45 -18.74
C GLY A 17 -0.24 -31.69 -17.50
N TYR A 18 -1.28 -30.88 -17.29
CA TYR A 18 -2.13 -30.91 -16.10
C TYR A 18 -1.34 -30.75 -14.78
N SER A 19 -0.31 -29.91 -14.79
CA SER A 19 0.53 -29.63 -13.63
C SER A 19 -0.22 -28.80 -12.58
N PHE A 20 -0.05 -29.18 -11.31
CA PHE A 20 -0.57 -28.45 -10.14
C PHE A 20 0.50 -27.62 -9.42
N HIS A 21 1.75 -27.63 -9.89
CA HIS A 21 2.88 -27.03 -9.18
C HIS A 21 2.69 -25.55 -8.82
N LEU A 22 2.03 -24.77 -9.68
CA LEU A 22 1.78 -23.34 -9.48
C LEU A 22 0.33 -23.04 -9.05
N ALA A 23 -0.49 -24.07 -8.80
CA ALA A 23 -1.86 -23.95 -8.34
C ALA A 23 -1.97 -23.96 -6.80
N CYS A 24 -1.00 -23.33 -6.12
CA CYS A 24 -0.92 -23.33 -4.66
C CYS A 24 -0.56 -21.93 -4.10
N ARG A 25 -0.70 -21.78 -2.79
CA ARG A 25 -0.26 -20.60 -2.04
C ARG A 25 0.94 -20.98 -1.18
N GLN A 26 1.97 -20.14 -1.20
CA GLN A 26 3.16 -20.32 -0.37
C GLN A 26 2.99 -19.53 0.94
N TRP A 27 2.29 -20.13 1.90
CA TRP A 27 1.99 -19.50 3.19
C TRP A 27 3.23 -19.20 4.03
N GLU A 28 4.27 -20.02 3.87
CA GLU A 28 5.57 -19.88 4.51
C GLU A 28 6.30 -18.57 4.16
N LEU A 29 5.86 -17.84 3.13
CA LEU A 29 6.41 -16.53 2.80
C LEU A 29 5.98 -15.45 3.77
N LEU A 30 4.83 -15.60 4.45
CA LEU A 30 4.35 -14.60 5.41
C LEU A 30 5.32 -14.36 6.57
N ASP A 31 6.17 -15.35 6.85
CA ASP A 31 7.15 -15.28 7.93
C ASP A 31 8.57 -14.88 7.44
N LYS A 32 8.74 -14.56 6.15
CA LYS A 32 10.07 -14.40 5.52
C LYS A 32 10.28 -13.00 4.92
N GLY A 33 11.38 -12.35 5.34
CA GLY A 33 11.96 -11.17 4.69
C GLY A 33 10.94 -10.09 4.31
N VAL A 34 11.03 -9.59 3.07
CA VAL A 34 10.16 -8.52 2.56
C VAL A 34 8.67 -8.90 2.57
N HIS A 35 8.33 -10.17 2.37
CA HIS A 35 6.93 -10.63 2.36
C HIS A 35 6.27 -10.44 3.73
N LYS A 36 7.00 -10.69 4.82
CA LYS A 36 6.53 -10.40 6.19
C LYS A 36 6.26 -8.93 6.40
N HIS A 37 7.16 -8.05 5.92
CA HIS A 37 6.99 -6.61 6.06
C HIS A 37 5.78 -6.11 5.27
N ILE A 38 5.59 -6.55 4.03
CA ILE A 38 4.43 -6.15 3.24
C ILE A 38 3.14 -6.72 3.83
N PHE A 39 3.14 -7.95 4.37
CA PHE A 39 1.98 -8.52 5.04
C PHE A 39 1.59 -7.74 6.30
N ASN A 40 2.56 -7.36 7.13
CA ASN A 40 2.28 -6.54 8.31
C ASN A 40 1.74 -5.17 7.90
N PHE A 41 2.32 -4.54 6.88
CA PHE A 41 1.81 -3.27 6.34
C PHE A 41 0.38 -3.38 5.82
N ASP A 42 0.04 -4.44 5.07
CA ASP A 42 -1.33 -4.72 4.61
C ASP A 42 -2.29 -4.88 5.79
N LYS A 43 -1.88 -5.61 6.83
CA LYS A 43 -2.63 -5.77 8.08
C LYS A 43 -2.87 -4.44 8.80
N ASP A 44 -1.85 -3.58 8.88
CA ASP A 44 -1.95 -2.28 9.55
C ASP A 44 -2.87 -1.32 8.76
N ILE A 45 -2.80 -1.32 7.43
CA ILE A 45 -3.76 -0.57 6.58
C ILE A 45 -5.19 -1.07 6.79
N MET A 46 -5.40 -2.38 6.81
CA MET A 46 -6.73 -2.96 7.06
C MET A 46 -7.26 -2.58 8.44
N SER A 47 -6.40 -2.59 9.46
CA SER A 47 -6.78 -2.19 10.82
C SER A 47 -7.10 -0.69 10.91
N LEU A 48 -6.34 0.16 10.21
CA LEU A 48 -6.65 1.58 10.10
C LEU A 48 -8.05 1.78 9.50
N ASP A 49 -8.38 1.07 8.42
CA ASP A 49 -9.70 1.19 7.80
C ASP A 49 -10.83 0.65 8.68
N GLU A 50 -10.61 -0.47 9.38
CA GLU A 50 -11.59 -1.04 10.31
C GLU A 50 -11.94 -0.07 11.45
N ASN A 51 -10.93 0.58 12.02
CA ASN A 51 -11.09 1.50 13.15
C ASN A 51 -11.59 2.89 12.71
N GLU A 52 -11.09 3.41 11.59
CA GLU A 52 -11.26 4.82 11.22
C GLU A 52 -12.12 5.04 9.98
N ARG A 53 -12.49 3.94 9.30
CA ARG A 53 -13.39 3.91 8.14
C ARG A 53 -12.89 4.75 6.97
N VAL A 54 -11.57 4.84 6.80
CA VAL A 54 -10.90 5.67 5.78
C VAL A 54 -11.48 5.45 4.38
N THR A 55 -11.76 4.21 3.98
CA THR A 55 -12.22 3.84 2.64
C THR A 55 -13.69 4.15 2.38
N SER A 56 -14.51 4.26 3.42
CA SER A 56 -15.94 4.59 3.32
C SER A 56 -16.24 6.06 3.59
N ARG A 57 -15.26 6.83 4.07
CA ARG A 57 -15.34 8.30 4.13
C ARG A 57 -15.53 8.89 2.74
N GLY A 58 -16.03 10.12 2.70
CA GLY A 58 -16.32 10.86 1.46
C GLY A 58 -15.11 11.04 0.53
N SER A 59 -15.32 11.82 -0.53
CA SER A 59 -14.29 12.08 -1.54
C SER A 59 -12.98 12.53 -0.92
N LEU A 60 -11.88 12.03 -1.47
CA LEU A 60 -10.55 12.53 -1.15
C LEU A 60 -10.37 13.95 -1.71
N ASN A 61 -9.52 14.74 -1.06
CA ASN A 61 -9.09 16.04 -1.55
C ASN A 61 -7.59 15.98 -1.88
N VAL A 62 -7.25 16.12 -3.16
CA VAL A 62 -5.84 16.10 -3.60
C VAL A 62 -5.25 17.50 -3.42
N HIS A 63 -4.29 17.61 -2.51
CA HIS A 63 -3.57 18.85 -2.27
C HIS A 63 -2.41 19.04 -3.22
N HIS A 64 -1.75 17.94 -3.58
CA HIS A 64 -0.48 17.98 -4.26
C HIS A 64 -0.28 16.77 -5.15
N CYS A 65 -0.01 17.02 -6.42
CA CYS A 65 0.58 16.08 -7.36
C CYS A 65 1.79 16.78 -7.97
N ASP A 66 2.98 16.48 -7.44
CA ASP A 66 4.22 17.09 -7.89
C ASP A 66 5.02 16.07 -8.69
N ASP A 67 4.83 16.16 -10.00
CA ASP A 67 5.48 15.28 -10.97
C ASP A 67 7.01 15.45 -10.99
N THR A 68 7.51 16.63 -10.61
CA THR A 68 8.96 16.89 -10.60
C THR A 68 9.63 16.16 -9.45
N ASN A 69 9.04 16.26 -8.25
CA ASN A 69 9.57 15.61 -7.07
C ASN A 69 9.03 14.17 -6.89
N MET A 70 8.04 13.77 -7.70
CA MET A 70 7.29 12.51 -7.60
C MET A 70 6.63 12.32 -6.24
N VAL A 71 5.99 13.37 -5.72
CA VAL A 71 5.28 13.33 -4.44
C VAL A 71 3.79 13.55 -4.65
N ILE A 72 2.98 12.69 -4.04
CA ILE A 72 1.52 12.81 -4.01
C ILE A 72 1.08 12.98 -2.57
N SER A 73 0.23 13.98 -2.29
CA SER A 73 -0.44 14.12 -1.00
C SER A 73 -1.91 14.45 -1.14
N PHE A 74 -2.73 13.83 -0.30
CA PHE A 74 -4.18 14.07 -0.26
C PHE A 74 -4.73 13.89 1.16
N THR A 75 -5.85 14.53 1.44
CA THR A 75 -6.62 14.29 2.66
C THR A 75 -7.82 13.40 2.37
N ARG A 76 -8.20 12.59 3.36
CA ARG A 76 -9.46 11.85 3.35
C ARG A 76 -10.05 11.80 4.75
N GLY A 77 -11.07 12.62 5.00
CA GLY A 77 -11.51 12.91 6.37
C GLY A 77 -10.37 13.58 7.16
N PRO A 78 -10.09 13.17 8.41
CA PRO A 78 -9.04 13.78 9.22
C PRO A 78 -7.62 13.31 8.88
N PHE A 79 -7.48 12.35 7.95
CA PHE A 79 -6.19 11.75 7.61
C PHE A 79 -5.52 12.48 6.46
N LEU A 80 -4.23 12.78 6.64
CA LEU A 80 -3.32 13.25 5.60
C LEU A 80 -2.44 12.09 5.14
N PHE A 81 -2.47 11.79 3.85
CA PHE A 81 -1.61 10.79 3.23
C PHE A 81 -0.54 11.48 2.39
N VAL A 82 0.72 11.04 2.53
CA VAL A 82 1.86 11.57 1.77
C VAL A 82 2.67 10.38 1.25
N PHE A 83 2.82 10.32 -0.08
CA PHE A 83 3.58 9.27 -0.76
C PHE A 83 4.72 9.90 -1.55
N ASN A 84 5.94 9.48 -1.28
CA ASN A 84 7.12 9.80 -2.09
C ASN A 84 7.40 8.62 -3.02
N PHE A 85 7.22 8.84 -4.33
CA PHE A 85 7.52 7.87 -5.38
C PHE A 85 8.90 8.09 -6.00
N ASN A 86 9.69 9.06 -5.53
CA ASN A 86 11.06 9.25 -5.98
C ASN A 86 11.95 8.10 -5.49
N PRO A 87 12.61 7.36 -6.39
CA PRO A 87 13.41 6.19 -6.02
C PRO A 87 14.77 6.56 -5.39
N GLU A 88 15.21 7.82 -5.54
CA GLU A 88 16.58 8.23 -5.20
C GLU A 88 16.63 9.34 -4.13
N VAL A 89 15.63 10.21 -4.10
CA VAL A 89 15.68 11.44 -3.30
C VAL A 89 14.82 11.32 -2.04
N PRO A 90 15.44 11.22 -0.85
CA PRO A 90 14.75 11.47 0.40
C PRO A 90 14.58 12.99 0.60
N TYR A 91 13.37 13.42 0.91
CA TYR A 91 13.09 14.83 1.23
C TYR A 91 13.08 15.06 2.74
N GLN A 92 13.65 16.19 3.16
CA GLN A 92 13.54 16.71 4.53
C GLN A 92 12.74 18.01 4.49
N LEU A 93 11.89 18.24 5.49
CA LEU A 93 11.07 19.45 5.62
C LEU A 93 10.19 19.73 4.37
N TYR A 94 9.74 18.67 3.70
CA TYR A 94 8.84 18.78 2.56
C TYR A 94 7.49 19.35 3.01
N ARG A 95 7.00 20.38 2.32
CA ARG A 95 5.75 21.06 2.68
C ARG A 95 4.61 20.49 1.87
N VAL A 96 3.53 20.13 2.54
CA VAL A 96 2.27 19.69 1.93
C VAL A 96 1.13 20.59 2.40
N GLY A 97 0.16 20.83 1.52
CA GLY A 97 -1.06 21.56 1.87
C GLY A 97 -1.99 20.74 2.74
N VAL A 98 -2.74 21.41 3.62
CA VAL A 98 -3.80 20.81 4.44
C VAL A 98 -5.01 21.73 4.49
N ASP A 99 -6.21 21.15 4.63
CA ASP A 99 -7.47 21.89 4.72
C ASP A 99 -7.68 22.55 6.09
N GLU A 100 -7.29 21.85 7.15
CA GLU A 100 -7.51 22.26 8.53
C GLU A 100 -6.17 22.53 9.23
N ALA A 101 -6.10 23.65 9.96
CA ALA A 101 -4.94 23.96 10.78
C ALA A 101 -4.94 23.07 12.04
N GLY A 102 -3.76 22.57 12.43
CA GLY A 102 -3.63 21.76 13.63
C GLY A 102 -2.26 21.11 13.77
N GLU A 103 -2.14 20.26 14.80
CA GLU A 103 -0.99 19.39 15.01
C GLU A 103 -1.29 18.00 14.44
N TYR A 104 -0.38 17.51 13.60
CA TYR A 104 -0.49 16.21 12.94
C TYR A 104 0.55 15.25 13.53
N HIS A 105 0.13 14.00 13.77
CA HIS A 105 0.97 12.94 14.29
C HIS A 105 0.99 11.76 13.32
N LEU A 106 2.09 11.01 13.32
CA LEU A 106 2.14 9.70 12.66
C LEU A 106 1.25 8.74 13.43
N SER A 107 0.42 7.99 12.71
CA SER A 107 -0.41 6.91 13.25
C SER A 107 0.42 5.69 13.58
#